data_AF-A0A9E0JBM2-F1
#
_entry.id   AF-A0A9E0JBM2-F1
#
_cell.length_a   1.000
_cell.length_b   1.000
_cell.length_c   1.000
_cell.angle_alpha   90.00
_cell.angle_beta   90.00
_cell.angle_gamma   90.00
#
_symmetry.space_group_name_H-M   'P 1'
#
loop_
_entity.id
_entity.type
_entity.pdbx_description
1 polymer ?
#
loop_
_entity_poly.entity_id
_entity_poly.type
_entity_poly.pdbx_seq_one_letter_code
_entity_poly.pdbx_strand_id
1 'polypeptide(L)'
;GWGVEGGLRIDTRTLDAKLTGRPTSDAAAGYGINWAAAAGKQDFTNASVSVSVFWRPASDWFLGLSLAHNARAPTEFELFADGPHGGTGSYEIGDPTLDAEQVTSLEATLRWTGANGKIEAHIYSADYTGFIDEARTGDLVDDAGVLDPAGELPVVRFIQSDARFYGGELEGTYDVWRHGDGVLALEGSYDYVHGQTDAGPPARIPPYSVTGRVVWTAPRLEGQVEVRYVAEQDRLSAFELTTDAYTLLSARVSYRPLADQDVKVFLDGRNLTNEQAREHTSFLKDIAPLPGRTVRAGVTYSF
;
A
#
# COMPACT_ATOMS: atom_id res chain seq x y z
N GLY A 1 7.71 -17.99 26.88
CA GLY A 1 6.95 -19.15 26.35
C GLY A 1 6.97 -19.13 24.84
N TRP A 2 6.75 -20.26 24.18
CA TRP A 2 6.68 -20.35 22.71
C TRP A 2 5.32 -20.90 22.28
N GLY A 3 4.96 -20.71 21.01
CA GLY A 3 3.77 -21.28 20.41
C GLY A 3 3.93 -21.43 18.91
N VAL A 4 3.04 -22.23 18.33
CA VAL A 4 3.00 -22.51 16.89
C VAL A 4 1.56 -22.38 16.44
N GLU A 5 1.39 -21.75 15.28
CA GLU A 5 0.11 -21.61 14.61
C GLU A 5 0.27 -22.06 13.16
N GLY A 6 -0.79 -22.63 12.59
CA GLY A 6 -0.78 -23.04 11.20
C GLY A 6 -2.17 -22.92 10.60
N GLY A 7 -2.21 -22.63 9.30
CA GLY A 7 -3.44 -22.48 8.54
C GLY A 7 -3.36 -23.21 7.21
N LEU A 8 -4.50 -23.72 6.75
CA LEU A 8 -4.68 -24.30 5.42
C LEU A 8 -6.00 -23.78 4.86
N ARG A 9 -5.99 -23.36 3.60
CA ARG A 9 -7.19 -22.97 2.85
C ARG A 9 -7.12 -23.58 1.46
N ILE A 10 -8.25 -24.07 0.97
CA ILE A 10 -8.42 -24.51 -0.41
C ILE A 10 -9.62 -23.75 -0.96
N ASP A 11 -9.43 -23.08 -2.09
CA ASP A 11 -10.45 -22.27 -2.75
C ASP A 11 -10.63 -22.76 -4.18
N THR A 12 -11.86 -22.90 -4.61
CA THR A 12 -12.21 -23.11 -6.02
C THR A 12 -12.93 -21.88 -6.53
N ARG A 13 -12.53 -21.39 -7.72
CA ARG A 13 -13.15 -20.24 -8.37
C ARG A 13 -13.45 -20.58 -9.81
N THR A 14 -14.69 -20.39 -10.22
CA THR A 14 -15.11 -20.45 -11.62
C THR A 14 -15.54 -19.05 -12.05
N LEU A 15 -14.99 -18.57 -13.16
CA LEU A 15 -15.42 -17.36 -13.84
C LEU A 15 -16.03 -17.75 -15.18
N ASP A 16 -17.21 -17.23 -15.48
CA ASP A 16 -17.94 -17.47 -16.73
C ASP A 16 -18.35 -16.13 -17.34
N ALA A 17 -17.61 -15.71 -18.36
CA ALA A 17 -17.84 -14.52 -19.15
C ALA A 17 -18.44 -14.90 -20.51
N LYS A 18 -19.54 -14.24 -20.88
CA LYS A 18 -20.15 -14.40 -22.21
C LYS A 18 -19.38 -13.58 -23.23
N LEU A 19 -18.35 -14.17 -23.82
CA LEU A 19 -17.48 -13.50 -24.79
C LEU A 19 -17.91 -13.69 -26.25
N THR A 20 -18.77 -14.68 -26.55
CA THR A 20 -19.24 -14.94 -27.91
C THR A 20 -19.89 -13.69 -28.52
N GLY A 21 -19.33 -13.19 -29.62
CA GLY A 21 -19.81 -11.99 -30.30
C GLY A 21 -19.48 -10.68 -29.58
N ARG A 22 -18.71 -10.70 -28.49
CA ARG A 22 -18.17 -9.48 -27.87
C ARG A 22 -17.23 -8.80 -28.86
N PRO A 23 -17.43 -7.51 -29.17
CA PRO A 23 -16.48 -6.74 -29.97
C PRO A 23 -15.10 -6.72 -29.32
N THR A 24 -14.06 -6.67 -30.13
CA THR A 24 -12.68 -6.46 -29.67
C THR A 24 -12.26 -5.06 -30.06
N SER A 25 -11.80 -4.26 -29.09
CA SER A 25 -11.26 -2.93 -29.38
C SER A 25 -10.01 -3.02 -30.27
N ASP A 26 -9.68 -1.92 -30.96
CA ASP A 26 -8.45 -1.89 -31.77
C ASP A 26 -7.21 -2.06 -30.90
N ALA A 27 -7.23 -1.52 -29.68
CA ALA A 27 -6.16 -1.70 -28.71
C ALA A 27 -5.98 -3.18 -28.32
N ALA A 28 -7.06 -3.87 -27.92
CA ALA A 28 -7.00 -5.29 -27.57
C ALA A 28 -6.55 -6.14 -28.76
N ALA A 29 -7.06 -5.85 -29.97
CA ALA A 29 -6.64 -6.52 -31.20
C ALA A 29 -5.15 -6.28 -31.51
N GLY A 30 -4.65 -5.08 -31.25
CA GLY A 30 -3.23 -4.71 -31.40
C GLY A 30 -2.29 -5.55 -30.53
N TYR A 31 -2.79 -6.07 -29.41
CA TYR A 31 -2.08 -6.99 -28.53
C TYR A 31 -2.40 -8.47 -28.76
N GLY A 32 -3.05 -8.80 -29.86
CA GLY A 32 -3.36 -10.18 -30.26
C GLY A 32 -4.54 -10.80 -29.53
N ILE A 33 -5.35 -10.02 -28.82
CA ILE A 33 -6.56 -10.51 -28.15
C ILE A 33 -7.72 -10.55 -29.16
N ASN A 34 -8.51 -11.62 -29.08
CA ASN A 34 -9.78 -11.74 -29.79
C ASN A 34 -10.83 -12.26 -28.81
N TRP A 35 -11.66 -11.36 -28.27
CA TRP A 35 -12.62 -11.73 -27.24
C TRP A 35 -13.63 -12.76 -27.71
N ALA A 36 -14.10 -12.66 -28.95
CA ALA A 36 -15.07 -13.61 -29.49
C ALA A 36 -14.52 -15.05 -29.59
N ALA A 37 -13.20 -15.21 -29.64
CA ALA A 37 -12.52 -16.51 -29.68
C ALA A 37 -11.87 -16.91 -28.34
N ALA A 38 -11.77 -16.00 -27.38
CA ALA A 38 -11.15 -16.24 -26.07
C ALA A 38 -11.98 -17.22 -25.22
N ALA A 39 -11.31 -17.94 -24.33
CA ALA A 39 -11.97 -18.79 -23.35
C ALA A 39 -12.74 -17.92 -22.35
N GLY A 40 -14.07 -17.91 -22.47
CA GLY A 40 -14.94 -17.18 -21.54
C GLY A 40 -15.09 -17.84 -20.17
N LYS A 41 -14.78 -19.15 -20.06
CA LYS A 41 -14.83 -19.88 -18.81
C LYS A 41 -13.43 -20.21 -18.30
N GLN A 42 -13.13 -19.80 -17.08
CA GLN A 42 -11.88 -20.08 -16.39
C GLN A 42 -12.16 -20.75 -15.04
N ASP A 43 -11.46 -21.84 -14.75
CA ASP A 43 -11.63 -22.64 -13.53
C ASP A 43 -10.30 -22.72 -12.78
N PHE A 44 -10.28 -22.27 -11.52
CA PHE A 44 -9.10 -22.25 -10.67
C PHE A 44 -9.32 -23.07 -9.40
N THR A 45 -8.30 -23.79 -8.96
CA THR A 45 -8.24 -24.44 -7.65
C THR A 45 -6.94 -24.05 -6.98
N ASN A 46 -7.04 -23.28 -5.90
CA ASN A 46 -5.91 -22.71 -5.19
C ASN A 46 -5.78 -23.33 -3.81
N ALA A 47 -4.56 -23.64 -3.40
CA ALA A 47 -4.25 -24.06 -2.04
C ALA A 47 -3.32 -23.04 -1.40
N SER A 48 -3.59 -22.68 -0.14
CA SER A 48 -2.76 -21.77 0.64
C SER A 48 -2.47 -22.40 2.01
N VAL A 49 -1.22 -22.34 2.45
CA VAL A 49 -0.75 -22.92 3.71
C VAL A 49 0.17 -21.94 4.43
N SER A 50 0.08 -21.89 5.75
CA SER A 50 1.00 -21.10 6.58
C SER A 50 1.40 -21.84 7.84
N VAL A 51 2.61 -21.54 8.31
CA VAL A 51 3.13 -21.99 9.60
C VAL A 51 3.86 -20.82 10.24
N SER A 52 3.51 -20.53 11.49
CA SER A 52 4.11 -19.47 12.28
C SER A 52 4.60 -20.00 13.61
N VAL A 53 5.77 -19.56 14.05
CA VAL A 53 6.32 -19.84 15.37
C VAL A 53 6.55 -18.53 16.08
N PHE A 54 6.11 -18.42 17.33
CA PHE A 54 6.48 -17.29 18.18
C PHE A 54 7.23 -17.74 19.42
N TRP A 55 8.08 -16.85 19.92
CA TRP A 55 8.85 -17.03 21.13
C TRP A 55 8.86 -15.73 21.95
N ARG A 56 8.53 -15.87 23.24
CA ARG A 56 8.66 -14.82 24.25
C ARG A 56 9.82 -15.20 25.19
N PRO A 57 11.06 -14.77 24.90
CA PRO A 57 12.22 -15.09 25.73
C PRO A 57 12.13 -14.47 27.13
N ALA A 58 11.46 -13.32 27.24
CA ALA A 58 11.14 -12.63 28.48
C ALA A 58 9.73 -11.99 28.36
N SER A 59 9.22 -11.40 29.43
CA SER A 59 7.87 -10.82 29.47
C SER A 59 7.70 -9.58 28.59
N ASP A 60 8.80 -8.88 28.31
CA ASP A 60 8.87 -7.66 27.50
C ASP A 60 9.17 -7.94 26.02
N TRP A 61 9.47 -9.18 25.63
CA TRP A 61 9.86 -9.54 24.28
C TRP A 61 8.87 -10.50 23.62
N PHE A 62 8.60 -10.26 22.34
CA PHE A 62 7.93 -11.19 21.45
C PHE A 62 8.68 -11.23 20.12
N LEU A 63 9.03 -12.44 19.69
CA LEU A 63 9.67 -12.72 18.41
C LEU A 63 8.75 -13.67 17.64
N GLY A 64 8.44 -13.36 16.40
CA GLY A 64 7.61 -14.17 15.51
C GLY A 64 8.35 -14.47 14.21
N LEU A 65 8.17 -15.67 13.68
CA LEU A 65 8.62 -16.06 12.35
C LEU A 65 7.48 -16.80 11.65
N SER A 66 7.14 -16.37 10.45
CA SER A 66 6.02 -16.91 9.67
C SER A 66 6.48 -17.27 8.26
N LEU A 67 6.15 -18.48 7.81
CA LEU A 67 6.31 -18.93 6.44
C LEU A 67 4.91 -19.19 5.88
N ALA A 68 4.59 -18.58 4.75
CA ALA A 68 3.31 -18.79 4.08
C ALA A 68 3.52 -19.06 2.59
N HIS A 69 2.66 -19.91 2.04
CA HIS A 69 2.47 -20.09 0.61
C HIS A 69 1.01 -19.80 0.30
N ASN A 70 0.74 -18.87 -0.60
CA ASN A 70 -0.62 -18.46 -0.96
C ASN A 70 -0.78 -18.50 -2.48
N ALA A 71 -2.00 -18.75 -2.93
CA ALA A 71 -2.37 -18.74 -4.33
C ALA A 71 -3.66 -17.92 -4.55
N ARG A 72 -3.69 -17.12 -5.61
CA ARG A 72 -4.79 -16.22 -5.96
C ARG A 72 -5.16 -16.40 -7.43
N ALA A 73 -6.43 -16.69 -7.68
CA ALA A 73 -6.96 -16.68 -9.03
C ALA A 73 -7.06 -15.24 -9.55
N PRO A 74 -6.79 -14.98 -10.84
CA PRO A 74 -7.05 -13.69 -11.46
C PRO A 74 -8.49 -13.22 -11.23
N THR A 75 -8.67 -11.91 -11.21
CA THR A 75 -9.95 -11.23 -11.21
C THR A 75 -10.53 -11.17 -12.61
N GLU A 76 -11.82 -10.87 -12.69
CA GLU A 76 -12.53 -10.62 -13.94
C GLU A 76 -11.95 -9.44 -14.73
N PHE A 77 -11.38 -8.42 -14.07
CA PHE A 77 -10.72 -7.30 -14.73
C PHE A 77 -9.38 -7.75 -15.33
N GLU A 78 -8.55 -8.44 -14.54
CA GLU A 78 -7.27 -9.00 -15.00
C GLU A 78 -7.45 -9.92 -16.22
N LEU A 79 -8.54 -10.69 -16.29
CA LEU A 79 -8.81 -11.62 -17.39
C LEU A 79 -9.52 -11.00 -18.59
N PHE A 80 -10.48 -10.10 -18.35
CA PHE A 80 -11.50 -9.76 -19.36
C PHE A 80 -11.76 -8.25 -19.55
N ALA A 81 -11.01 -7.35 -18.90
CA ALA A 81 -11.12 -5.92 -19.16
C ALA A 81 -10.82 -5.58 -20.63
N ASP A 82 -11.58 -4.65 -21.20
CA ASP A 82 -11.31 -4.02 -22.49
C ASP A 82 -12.11 -2.72 -22.52
N GLY A 83 -11.59 -1.68 -21.86
CA GLY A 83 -12.34 -0.44 -21.70
C GLY A 83 -11.67 0.62 -20.82
N PRO A 84 -12.24 1.84 -20.81
CA PRO A 84 -11.76 2.94 -19.98
C PRO A 84 -12.05 2.68 -18.50
N HIS A 85 -11.06 2.98 -17.65
CA HIS A 85 -11.17 2.93 -16.19
C HIS A 85 -10.98 4.34 -15.61
N GLY A 86 -12.10 5.02 -15.33
CA GLY A 86 -12.08 6.42 -14.90
C GLY A 86 -11.39 6.69 -13.56
N GLY A 87 -11.25 5.69 -12.69
CA GLY A 87 -10.57 5.84 -11.40
C GLY A 87 -9.05 5.90 -11.50
N THR A 88 -8.49 5.34 -12.56
CA THR A 88 -7.05 5.25 -12.84
C THR A 88 -6.65 6.14 -14.02
N GLY A 89 -7.62 6.59 -14.80
CA GLY A 89 -7.40 7.40 -15.99
C GLY A 89 -6.64 6.62 -17.05
N SER A 90 -6.95 5.34 -17.21
CA SER A 90 -6.32 4.44 -18.18
C SER A 90 -7.37 3.67 -18.99
N TYR A 91 -6.92 3.01 -20.05
CA TYR A 91 -7.69 2.01 -20.77
C TYR A 91 -7.10 0.63 -20.45
N GLU A 92 -7.88 -0.21 -19.78
CA GLU A 92 -7.43 -1.50 -19.25
C GLU A 92 -7.76 -2.63 -20.21
N ILE A 93 -6.73 -3.45 -20.50
CA ILE A 93 -6.85 -4.64 -21.35
C ILE A 93 -6.41 -5.86 -20.53
N GLY A 94 -7.38 -6.74 -20.27
CA GLY A 94 -7.19 -8.02 -19.61
C GLY A 94 -6.45 -9.02 -20.49
N ASP A 95 -6.05 -10.13 -19.88
CA ASP A 95 -5.46 -11.26 -20.57
C ASP A 95 -6.17 -12.57 -20.14
N PRO A 96 -6.95 -13.20 -21.04
CA PRO A 96 -7.71 -14.40 -20.70
C PRO A 96 -6.83 -15.65 -20.55
N THR A 97 -5.51 -15.52 -20.70
CA THR A 97 -4.54 -16.62 -20.57
C THR A 97 -3.81 -16.63 -19.22
N LEU A 98 -4.09 -15.68 -18.33
CA LEU A 98 -3.48 -15.61 -17.00
C LEU A 98 -3.82 -16.83 -16.15
N ASP A 99 -2.80 -17.37 -15.48
CA ASP A 99 -2.92 -18.41 -14.48
C ASP A 99 -3.03 -17.83 -13.06
N ALA A 100 -3.26 -18.70 -12.06
CA ALA A 100 -3.23 -18.30 -10.67
C ALA A 100 -1.84 -17.80 -10.25
N GLU A 101 -1.79 -16.60 -9.67
CA GLU A 101 -0.61 -16.03 -9.03
C GLU A 101 -0.33 -16.76 -7.73
N GLN A 102 0.93 -17.09 -7.48
CA GLN A 102 1.38 -17.77 -6.26
C GLN A 102 2.47 -16.97 -5.58
N VAL A 103 2.50 -16.99 -4.25
CA VAL A 103 3.52 -16.32 -3.45
C VAL A 103 3.96 -17.19 -2.29
N THR A 104 5.28 -17.26 -2.08
CA THR A 104 5.87 -17.80 -0.85
C THR A 104 6.53 -16.67 -0.08
N SER A 105 6.05 -16.38 1.13
CA SER A 105 6.58 -15.30 1.98
C SER A 105 7.22 -15.84 3.26
N LEU A 106 8.31 -15.20 3.66
CA LEU A 106 8.95 -15.34 4.96
C LEU A 106 8.90 -13.98 5.68
N GLU A 107 8.33 -13.96 6.88
CA GLU A 107 8.10 -12.75 7.66
C GLU A 107 8.66 -12.93 9.07
N ALA A 108 9.39 -11.94 9.57
CA ALA A 108 9.85 -11.90 10.95
C ALA A 108 9.30 -10.67 11.66
N THR A 109 8.81 -10.89 12.88
CA THR A 109 8.25 -9.86 13.76
C THR A 109 9.06 -9.78 15.03
N LEU A 110 9.39 -8.57 15.46
CA LEU A 110 9.97 -8.27 16.77
C LEU A 110 9.10 -7.24 17.46
N ARG A 111 8.72 -7.52 18.71
CA ARG A 111 8.09 -6.55 19.60
C ARG A 111 8.83 -6.54 20.91
N TRP A 112 9.15 -5.34 21.37
CA TRP A 112 9.67 -5.08 22.69
C TRP A 112 8.78 -4.07 23.40
N THR A 113 8.44 -4.33 24.67
CA THR A 113 7.65 -3.44 25.53
C THR A 113 8.30 -3.33 26.90
N GLY A 114 9.06 -2.23 27.08
CA GLY A 114 9.67 -1.88 28.35
C GLY A 114 8.81 -0.96 29.21
N ALA A 115 9.36 -0.53 30.34
CA ALA A 115 8.67 0.36 31.28
C ALA A 115 8.40 1.77 30.69
N ASN A 116 9.30 2.27 29.85
CA ASN A 116 9.28 3.63 29.33
C ASN A 116 9.18 3.67 27.80
N GLY A 117 8.90 2.56 27.12
CA GLY A 117 8.92 2.56 25.67
C GLY A 117 8.57 1.24 25.04
N LYS A 118 8.34 1.29 23.72
CA LYS A 118 8.00 0.14 22.89
C LYS A 118 8.71 0.25 21.56
N ILE A 119 9.07 -0.89 20.99
CA ILE A 119 9.60 -1.02 19.64
C ILE A 119 8.87 -2.17 18.96
N GLU A 120 8.44 -1.97 17.72
CA GLU A 120 7.85 -2.99 16.87
C GLU A 120 8.56 -2.95 15.52
N ALA A 121 8.97 -4.11 15.01
CA ALA A 121 9.63 -4.22 13.73
C ALA A 121 9.10 -5.43 12.98
N HIS A 122 8.83 -5.25 11.69
CA HIS A 122 8.44 -6.31 10.77
C HIS A 122 9.37 -6.26 9.57
N ILE A 123 9.88 -7.42 9.17
CA ILE A 123 10.65 -7.57 7.93
C ILE A 123 10.10 -8.75 7.16
N TYR A 124 10.11 -8.64 5.83
CA TYR A 124 9.56 -9.68 4.97
C TYR A 124 10.36 -9.84 3.67
N SER A 125 10.27 -11.04 3.10
CA SER A 125 10.63 -11.35 1.71
C SER A 125 9.53 -12.24 1.14
N ALA A 126 9.07 -11.95 -0.06
CA ALA A 126 8.01 -12.65 -0.76
C ALA A 126 8.46 -12.91 -2.20
N ASP A 127 8.51 -14.18 -2.57
CA ASP A 127 8.84 -14.64 -3.91
C ASP A 127 7.55 -15.10 -4.59
N TYR A 128 7.21 -14.46 -5.72
CA TYR A 128 6.02 -14.70 -6.50
C TYR A 128 6.36 -15.52 -7.75
N THR A 129 5.50 -16.49 -8.03
CA THR A 129 5.45 -17.19 -9.32
C THR A 129 4.20 -16.73 -10.05
N GLY A 130 4.41 -16.16 -11.25
CA GLY A 130 3.33 -15.57 -12.03
C GLY A 130 2.62 -14.41 -11.31
N PHE A 131 3.39 -13.44 -10.82
CA PHE A 131 2.87 -12.15 -10.37
C PHE A 131 2.13 -11.44 -11.51
N ILE A 132 0.90 -11.02 -11.25
CA ILE A 132 0.07 -10.32 -12.22
C ILE A 132 0.28 -8.82 -12.01
N ASP A 133 0.99 -8.18 -12.94
CA ASP A 133 1.30 -6.76 -12.93
C ASP A 133 0.42 -6.00 -13.92
N GLU A 134 0.13 -4.74 -13.60
CA GLU A 134 -0.56 -3.80 -14.48
C GLU A 134 0.49 -2.89 -15.15
N ALA A 135 0.91 -3.27 -16.35
CA ALA A 135 2.01 -2.61 -17.06
C ALA A 135 1.50 -1.60 -18.10
N ARG A 136 2.06 -0.38 -18.08
CA ARG A 136 1.86 0.61 -19.14
C ARG A 136 2.55 0.15 -20.43
N THR A 137 1.86 0.26 -21.55
CA THR A 137 2.40 -0.16 -22.86
C THR A 137 3.10 0.97 -23.61
N GLY A 138 2.78 2.22 -23.25
CA GLY A 138 3.21 3.43 -23.97
C GLY A 138 2.25 3.87 -25.07
N ASP A 139 1.24 3.06 -25.38
CA ASP A 139 0.19 3.41 -26.33
C ASP A 139 -0.90 4.26 -25.67
N LEU A 140 -1.57 5.06 -26.48
CA LEU A 140 -2.70 5.90 -26.10
C LEU A 140 -3.91 5.53 -26.96
N VAL A 141 -5.10 5.68 -26.40
CA VAL A 141 -6.38 5.46 -27.09
C VAL A 141 -7.37 6.58 -26.83
N ASP A 142 -8.38 6.67 -27.70
CA ASP A 142 -9.61 7.40 -27.41
C ASP A 142 -10.54 6.59 -26.49
N ASP A 143 -11.65 7.20 -26.07
CA ASP A 143 -12.66 6.55 -25.21
C ASP A 143 -13.31 5.30 -25.84
N ALA A 144 -13.21 5.14 -27.17
CA ALA A 144 -13.72 3.97 -27.90
C ALA A 144 -12.70 2.82 -27.97
N GLY A 145 -11.47 3.02 -27.49
CA GLY A 145 -10.40 2.03 -27.54
C GLY A 145 -9.68 1.96 -28.89
N VAL A 146 -9.76 3.03 -29.69
CA VAL A 146 -9.01 3.17 -30.94
C VAL A 146 -7.62 3.69 -30.63
N LEU A 147 -6.58 2.99 -31.11
CA LEU A 147 -5.19 3.42 -30.94
C LEU A 147 -4.96 4.76 -31.63
N ASP A 148 -4.56 5.77 -30.85
CA ASP A 148 -4.31 7.13 -31.32
C ASP A 148 -3.14 7.74 -30.52
N PRO A 149 -2.02 8.13 -31.16
CA PRO A 149 -0.94 8.86 -30.48
C PRO A 149 -1.35 10.19 -29.85
N ALA A 150 -2.51 10.74 -30.23
CA ALA A 150 -3.13 11.92 -29.61
C ALA A 150 -4.27 11.57 -28.63
N GLY A 151 -4.45 10.28 -28.32
CA GLY A 151 -5.48 9.77 -27.41
C GLY A 151 -5.31 10.26 -25.98
N GLU A 152 -6.39 10.20 -25.21
CA GLU A 152 -6.46 10.73 -23.84
C GLU A 152 -6.12 9.69 -22.78
N LEU A 153 -6.31 8.40 -23.10
CA LEU A 153 -6.16 7.32 -22.14
C LEU A 153 -4.92 6.47 -22.44
N PRO A 154 -3.96 6.38 -21.51
CA PRO A 154 -2.87 5.42 -21.61
C PRO A 154 -3.38 4.00 -21.49
N VAL A 155 -2.88 3.14 -22.37
CA VAL A 155 -3.19 1.71 -22.35
C VAL A 155 -2.33 1.01 -21.31
N VAL A 156 -3.00 0.20 -20.49
CA VAL A 156 -2.38 -0.69 -19.51
C VAL A 156 -2.80 -2.13 -19.78
N ARG A 157 -1.89 -3.06 -19.54
CA ARG A 157 -2.13 -4.49 -19.70
C ARG A 157 -1.83 -5.24 -18.43
N PHE A 158 -2.66 -6.23 -18.15
CA PHE A 158 -2.34 -7.24 -17.16
C PHE A 158 -1.37 -8.24 -17.77
N ILE A 159 -0.17 -8.36 -17.19
CA ILE A 159 0.89 -9.27 -17.62
C ILE A 159 1.30 -10.16 -16.45
N GLN A 160 1.80 -11.36 -16.75
CA GLN A 160 2.25 -12.31 -15.73
C GLN A 160 3.75 -12.55 -15.82
N SER A 161 4.48 -12.35 -14.72
CA SER A 161 5.93 -12.60 -14.64
C SER A 161 6.34 -12.98 -13.23
N ASP A 162 7.50 -13.60 -13.03
CA ASP A 162 7.98 -13.85 -11.67
C ASP A 162 8.43 -12.54 -11.02
N ALA A 163 8.24 -12.45 -9.70
CA ALA A 163 8.56 -11.24 -8.95
C ALA A 163 9.09 -11.53 -7.56
N ARG A 164 9.86 -10.61 -7.02
CA ARG A 164 10.34 -10.64 -5.64
C ARG A 164 10.11 -9.31 -4.97
N PHE A 165 9.47 -9.36 -3.81
CA PHE A 165 9.26 -8.22 -2.93
C PHE A 165 9.97 -8.45 -1.60
N TYR A 166 10.59 -7.43 -1.04
CA TYR A 166 11.09 -7.46 0.32
C TYR A 166 11.06 -6.06 0.92
N GLY A 167 10.96 -6.01 2.23
CA GLY A 167 10.78 -4.74 2.91
C GLY A 167 10.72 -4.89 4.42
N GLY A 168 10.38 -3.80 5.06
CA GLY A 168 10.11 -3.79 6.47
C GLY A 168 9.64 -2.45 6.98
N GLU A 169 9.08 -2.51 8.18
CA GLU A 169 8.63 -1.38 8.96
C GLU A 169 9.26 -1.47 10.36
N LEU A 170 9.56 -0.30 10.92
CA LEU A 170 10.06 -0.15 12.29
C LEU A 170 9.30 1.00 12.92
N GLU A 171 8.68 0.76 14.07
CA GLU A 171 8.02 1.77 14.88
C GLU A 171 8.58 1.76 16.30
N GLY A 172 8.67 2.93 16.92
CA GLY A 172 9.14 3.05 18.29
C GLY A 172 8.57 4.25 19.01
N THR A 173 8.40 4.11 20.33
CA THR A 173 8.04 5.19 21.24
C THR A 173 8.87 5.09 22.52
N TYR A 174 9.28 6.23 23.05
CA TYR A 174 10.06 6.30 24.29
C TYR A 174 9.71 7.54 25.10
N ASP A 175 9.25 7.32 26.34
CA ASP A 175 9.01 8.34 27.36
C ASP A 175 10.35 8.94 27.81
N VAL A 176 10.66 10.14 27.32
CA VAL A 176 11.92 10.83 27.62
C VAL A 176 11.86 11.67 28.89
N TRP A 177 10.68 12.13 29.28
CA TRP A 177 10.53 13.01 30.44
C TRP A 177 9.13 12.94 31.03
N ARG A 178 9.06 13.07 32.36
CA ARG A 178 7.80 13.12 33.12
C ARG A 178 7.79 14.34 34.03
N HIS A 179 6.66 15.05 34.07
CA HIS A 179 6.45 16.19 34.96
C HIS A 179 5.01 16.25 35.45
N GLY A 180 4.81 16.04 36.75
CA GLY A 180 3.48 15.81 37.32
C GLY A 180 2.83 14.60 36.65
N ASP A 181 1.59 14.76 36.20
CA ASP A 181 0.83 13.76 35.44
C ASP A 181 1.12 13.81 33.93
N GLY A 182 2.10 14.62 33.51
CA GLY A 182 2.48 14.79 32.12
C GLY A 182 3.65 13.91 31.71
N VAL A 183 3.60 13.41 30.47
CA VAL A 183 4.65 12.60 29.85
C VAL A 183 5.02 13.21 28.50
N LEU A 184 6.33 13.39 28.27
CA LEU A 184 6.90 13.70 26.97
C LEU A 184 7.47 12.41 26.38
N ALA A 185 7.01 12.03 25.19
CA ALA A 185 7.49 10.90 24.43
C ALA A 185 8.10 11.34 23.10
N LEU A 186 9.11 10.60 22.67
CA LEU A 186 9.59 10.63 21.29
C LEU A 186 9.05 9.41 20.58
N GLU A 187 8.48 9.59 19.40
CA GLU A 187 8.05 8.50 18.53
C GLU A 187 8.80 8.55 17.21
N GLY A 188 9.01 7.40 16.60
CA GLY A 188 9.62 7.28 15.29
C GLY A 188 9.03 6.12 14.50
N SER A 189 8.94 6.28 13.18
CA SER A 189 8.66 5.17 12.27
C SER A 189 9.57 5.21 11.04
N TYR A 190 9.80 4.05 10.44
CA TYR A 190 10.53 3.88 9.18
C TYR A 190 9.84 2.81 8.34
N ASP A 191 9.67 3.07 7.04
CA ASP A 191 9.03 2.16 6.08
C ASP A 191 9.94 1.98 4.87
N TYR A 192 10.06 0.75 4.36
CA TYR A 192 10.80 0.45 3.13
C TYR A 192 10.18 -0.73 2.38
N VAL A 193 10.02 -0.56 1.07
CA VAL A 193 9.56 -1.61 0.17
C VAL A 193 10.46 -1.63 -1.06
N HIS A 194 10.82 -2.83 -1.49
CA HIS A 194 11.48 -3.10 -2.75
C HIS A 194 10.73 -4.20 -3.47
N GLY A 195 10.37 -4.01 -4.73
CA GLY A 195 9.73 -5.01 -5.57
C GLY A 195 10.40 -5.07 -6.92
N GLN A 196 10.72 -6.24 -7.45
CA GLN A 196 11.35 -6.45 -8.75
C GLN A 196 10.60 -7.58 -9.48
N THR A 197 10.27 -7.37 -10.74
CA THR A 197 9.74 -8.42 -11.63
C THR A 197 10.76 -8.74 -12.73
N ASP A 198 10.54 -9.83 -13.48
CA ASP A 198 11.35 -10.13 -14.67
C ASP A 198 11.18 -9.07 -15.78
N ALA A 199 10.07 -8.32 -15.77
CA ALA A 199 9.81 -7.23 -16.69
C ALA A 199 10.41 -5.87 -16.25
N GLY A 200 10.92 -5.77 -15.02
CA GLY A 200 11.49 -4.54 -14.45
C GLY A 200 10.95 -4.22 -13.05
N PRO A 201 11.19 -3.01 -12.53
CA PRO A 201 10.45 -2.52 -11.38
C PRO A 201 8.94 -2.54 -11.67
N PRO A 202 8.10 -3.11 -10.78
CA PRO A 202 6.66 -2.96 -10.87
C PRO A 202 6.29 -1.50 -10.57
N ALA A 203 5.15 -1.05 -11.08
CA ALA A 203 4.72 0.33 -10.92
C ALA A 203 4.44 0.68 -9.45
N ARG A 204 4.62 1.96 -9.11
CA ARG A 204 4.14 2.55 -7.85
C ARG A 204 4.71 1.91 -6.57
N ILE A 205 5.97 1.48 -6.62
CA ILE A 205 6.69 1.09 -5.39
C ILE A 205 6.99 2.35 -4.56
N PRO A 206 6.53 2.43 -3.30
CA PRO A 206 6.82 3.61 -2.47
C PRO A 206 8.34 3.72 -2.20
N PRO A 207 8.90 4.94 -2.21
CA PRO A 207 10.23 5.16 -1.66
C PRO A 207 10.20 4.98 -0.13
N TYR A 208 11.37 4.93 0.51
CA TYR A 208 11.39 4.85 1.97
C TYR A 208 10.84 6.12 2.63
N SER A 209 10.22 5.96 3.79
CA SER A 209 9.78 7.08 4.62
C SER A 209 10.28 6.99 6.05
N VAL A 210 10.49 8.15 6.67
CA VAL A 210 10.85 8.30 8.08
C VAL A 210 9.89 9.30 8.71
N THR A 211 9.27 8.94 9.82
CA THR A 211 8.47 9.86 10.63
C THR A 211 9.08 10.01 12.00
N GLY A 212 9.16 11.24 12.52
CA GLY A 212 9.54 11.54 13.89
C GLY A 212 8.50 12.41 14.58
N ARG A 213 8.19 12.14 15.84
CA ARG A 213 7.23 12.91 16.62
C ARG A 213 7.75 13.24 18.01
N VAL A 214 7.38 14.42 18.48
CA VAL A 214 7.45 14.81 19.89
C VAL A 214 6.03 14.90 20.39
N VAL A 215 5.66 14.10 21.39
CA VAL A 215 4.31 14.00 21.93
C VAL A 215 4.32 14.35 23.41
N TRP A 216 3.48 15.30 23.81
CA TRP A 216 3.18 15.61 25.19
C TRP A 216 1.77 15.13 25.53
N THR A 217 1.65 14.33 26.58
CA THR A 217 0.37 13.81 27.08
C THR A 217 0.20 14.16 28.55
N ALA A 218 -0.84 14.91 28.88
CA ALA A 218 -1.25 15.22 30.25
C ALA A 218 -2.79 15.24 30.33
N PRO A 219 -3.40 15.11 31.53
CA PRO A 219 -4.86 15.00 31.67
C PRO A 219 -5.66 16.10 30.94
N ARG A 220 -5.17 17.34 30.99
CA ARG A 220 -5.85 18.50 30.39
C ARG A 220 -5.26 18.95 29.06
N LEU A 221 -4.02 18.58 28.74
CA LEU A 221 -3.30 19.13 27.58
C LEU A 221 -2.56 18.01 26.86
N GLU A 222 -2.84 17.87 25.57
CA GLU A 222 -2.10 17.02 24.64
C GLU A 222 -1.49 17.91 23.57
N GLY A 223 -0.24 17.65 23.22
CA GLY A 223 0.48 18.38 22.17
C GLY A 223 1.32 17.42 21.35
N GLN A 224 1.42 17.67 20.05
CA GLN A 224 2.24 16.87 19.16
C GLN A 224 2.86 17.76 18.08
N VAL A 225 4.12 17.51 17.77
CA VAL A 225 4.79 17.97 16.55
C VAL A 225 5.29 16.74 15.80
N GLU A 226 5.04 16.68 14.50
CA GLU A 226 5.43 15.59 13.61
C GLU A 226 6.23 16.13 12.43
N VAL A 227 7.32 15.44 12.09
CA VAL A 227 8.05 15.61 10.84
C VAL A 227 8.03 14.28 10.09
N ARG A 228 7.52 14.28 8.86
CA ARG A 228 7.56 13.12 7.97
C ARG A 228 8.41 13.45 6.76
N TYR A 229 9.45 12.67 6.53
CA TYR A 229 10.26 12.69 5.31
C TYR A 229 9.91 11.49 4.45
N VAL A 230 9.69 11.73 3.16
CA VAL A 230 9.52 10.69 2.13
C VAL A 230 10.58 10.93 1.08
N ALA A 231 11.37 9.89 0.78
CA ALA A 231 12.48 10.00 -0.15
C ALA A 231 12.01 10.14 -1.60
N GLU A 232 12.95 10.48 -2.48
CA GLU A 232 12.73 10.46 -3.92
C GLU A 232 12.52 9.01 -4.39
N GLN A 233 11.66 8.83 -5.39
CA GLN A 233 11.52 7.59 -6.12
C GLN A 233 11.99 7.76 -7.58
N ASP A 234 13.07 7.06 -7.91
CA ASP A 234 13.74 7.05 -9.22
C ASP A 234 13.86 5.62 -9.81
N ARG A 235 13.40 4.60 -9.07
CA ARG A 235 13.31 3.22 -9.54
C ARG A 235 11.91 2.92 -10.05
N LEU A 236 11.73 3.15 -11.34
CA LEU A 236 10.42 3.28 -11.98
C LEU A 236 10.10 2.08 -12.87
N SER A 237 8.82 1.78 -12.99
CA SER A 237 8.32 0.94 -14.07
C SER A 237 8.39 1.66 -15.42
N ALA A 238 8.19 0.93 -16.52
CA ALA A 238 8.15 1.53 -17.84
C ALA A 238 7.03 2.60 -17.92
N PHE A 239 7.37 3.78 -18.45
CA PHE A 239 6.47 4.93 -18.61
C PHE A 239 5.96 5.55 -17.29
N GLU A 240 6.55 5.20 -16.15
CA GLU A 240 6.34 5.88 -14.89
C GLU A 240 7.30 7.07 -14.74
N LEU A 241 6.84 8.13 -14.09
CA LEU A 241 7.62 9.35 -13.85
C LEU A 241 8.19 9.36 -12.42
N THR A 242 9.39 9.92 -12.27
CA THR A 242 10.04 10.14 -10.96
C THR A 242 9.13 10.91 -10.01
N THR A 243 9.36 10.78 -8.71
CA THR A 243 8.66 11.57 -7.69
C THR A 243 9.66 12.12 -6.71
N ASP A 244 9.73 13.44 -6.62
CA ASP A 244 10.67 14.15 -5.76
C ASP A 244 10.45 13.82 -4.28
N ALA A 245 11.54 13.85 -3.50
CA ALA A 245 11.46 13.78 -2.05
C ALA A 245 10.69 14.97 -1.47
N TYR A 246 10.04 14.78 -0.32
CA TYR A 246 9.37 15.86 0.39
C TYR A 246 9.42 15.70 1.91
N THR A 247 9.25 16.82 2.62
CA THR A 247 9.17 16.85 4.08
C THR A 247 7.92 17.60 4.54
N LEU A 248 7.09 16.94 5.34
CA LEU A 248 5.89 17.52 5.92
C LEU A 248 6.10 17.81 7.40
N LEU A 249 5.78 19.04 7.82
CA LEU A 249 5.72 19.45 9.22
C LEU A 249 4.25 19.59 9.64
N SER A 250 3.86 18.91 10.71
CA SER A 250 2.51 18.99 11.28
C SER A 250 2.57 19.25 12.79
N ALA A 251 1.55 19.91 13.33
CA ALA A 251 1.41 20.12 14.77
C ALA A 251 -0.05 20.05 15.20
N ARG A 252 -0.29 19.47 16.36
CA ARG A 252 -1.62 19.38 16.97
C ARG A 252 -1.55 19.76 18.43
N VAL A 253 -2.55 20.48 18.91
CA VAL A 253 -2.77 20.72 20.32
C VAL A 253 -4.23 20.45 20.66
N SER A 254 -4.46 19.82 21.81
CA SER A 254 -5.78 19.58 22.34
C SER A 254 -5.86 19.91 23.82
N TYR A 255 -6.96 20.51 24.24
CA TYR A 255 -7.20 20.95 25.60
C TYR A 255 -8.55 20.44 26.11
N ARG A 256 -8.55 19.87 27.32
CA ARG A 256 -9.76 19.46 28.07
C ARG A 256 -10.02 20.47 29.19
N PRO A 257 -10.92 21.45 28.97
CA PRO A 257 -11.14 22.53 29.92
C PRO A 257 -11.79 22.06 31.21
N LEU A 258 -12.62 21.02 31.15
CA LEU A 258 -13.42 20.50 32.26
C LEU A 258 -12.93 19.10 32.62
N ALA A 259 -12.69 18.84 33.90
CA ALA A 259 -12.19 17.53 34.35
C ALA A 259 -13.27 16.45 34.35
N ASP A 260 -14.52 16.83 34.66
CA ASP A 260 -15.65 15.90 34.84
C ASP A 260 -16.54 15.76 33.58
N GLN A 261 -16.15 16.41 32.48
CA GLN A 261 -16.86 16.32 31.20
C GLN A 261 -15.87 15.99 30.09
N ASP A 262 -16.28 15.12 29.17
CA ASP A 262 -15.47 14.77 28.00
C ASP A 262 -15.61 15.85 26.90
N VAL A 263 -15.26 17.09 27.25
CA VAL A 263 -15.13 18.20 26.31
C VAL A 263 -13.67 18.32 25.90
N LYS A 264 -13.40 18.27 24.61
CA LYS A 264 -12.06 18.47 24.03
C LYS A 264 -12.11 19.55 22.96
N VAL A 265 -11.28 20.57 23.11
CA VAL A 265 -11.04 21.61 22.10
C VAL A 265 -9.71 21.30 21.45
N PHE A 266 -9.62 21.37 20.12
CA PHE A 266 -8.37 21.08 19.42
C PHE A 266 -8.08 22.08 18.31
N LEU A 267 -6.79 22.21 18.01
CA LEU A 267 -6.24 22.86 16.83
C LEU A 267 -5.26 21.89 16.17
N ASP A 268 -5.45 21.65 14.87
CA ASP A 268 -4.74 20.66 14.07
C ASP A 268 -4.22 21.33 12.79
N GLY A 269 -2.90 21.52 12.73
CA GLY A 269 -2.19 22.06 11.59
C GLY A 269 -1.42 20.97 10.86
N ARG A 270 -1.69 20.79 9.57
CA ARG A 270 -1.00 19.83 8.69
C ARG A 270 -0.27 20.56 7.58
N ASN A 271 0.90 20.04 7.21
CA ASN A 271 1.75 20.62 6.16
C ASN A 271 1.99 22.13 6.40
N LEU A 272 2.48 22.48 7.59
CA LEU A 272 2.63 23.85 8.07
C LEU A 272 3.59 24.68 7.20
N THR A 273 4.56 24.02 6.56
CA THR A 273 5.49 24.61 5.59
C THR A 273 4.86 24.86 4.22
N ASN A 274 3.65 24.35 3.97
CA ASN A 274 2.98 24.40 2.67
C ASN A 274 3.82 23.76 1.55
N GLU A 275 4.45 22.63 1.86
CA GLU A 275 5.22 21.81 0.94
C GLU A 275 4.30 21.23 -0.15
N GLN A 276 4.76 21.22 -1.40
CA GLN A 276 4.03 20.57 -2.49
C GLN A 276 4.49 19.11 -2.57
N ALA A 277 3.76 18.22 -1.91
CA ALA A 277 4.06 16.79 -1.89
C ALA A 277 3.21 16.00 -2.89
N ARG A 278 3.78 14.94 -3.47
CA ARG A 278 3.10 13.98 -4.35
C ARG A 278 3.40 12.57 -3.85
N GLU A 279 2.37 11.76 -3.65
CA GLU A 279 2.54 10.36 -3.21
C GLU A 279 2.81 9.49 -4.43
N HIS A 280 4.00 8.87 -4.50
CA HIS A 280 4.41 8.05 -5.65
C HIS A 280 3.45 6.88 -5.92
N THR A 281 2.79 6.37 -4.88
CA THR A 281 1.85 5.25 -4.99
C THR A 281 0.49 5.64 -5.59
N SER A 282 0.22 6.94 -5.74
CA SER A 282 -1.06 7.46 -6.23
C SER A 282 -1.13 7.40 -7.76
N PHE A 283 -2.25 6.89 -8.30
CA PHE A 283 -2.57 7.04 -9.73
C PHE A 283 -2.67 8.51 -10.17
N LEU A 284 -2.99 9.41 -9.23
CA LEU A 284 -3.14 10.84 -9.49
C LEU A 284 -1.85 11.62 -9.24
N LYS A 285 -0.72 10.96 -8.96
CA LYS A 285 0.52 11.63 -8.55
C LYS A 285 0.99 12.69 -9.55
N ASP A 286 0.68 12.54 -10.83
CA ASP A 286 1.08 13.48 -11.89
C ASP A 286 0.01 14.57 -12.13
N ILE A 287 -1.21 14.36 -11.65
CA ILE A 287 -2.35 15.27 -11.83
C ILE A 287 -2.51 16.20 -10.63
N ALA A 288 -2.53 15.63 -9.42
CA ALA A 288 -2.87 16.35 -8.20
C ALA A 288 -1.83 16.11 -7.09
N PRO A 289 -1.24 17.16 -6.51
CA PRO A 289 -0.45 17.03 -5.30
C PRO A 289 -1.36 16.76 -4.08
N LEU A 290 -0.73 16.34 -2.98
CA LEU A 290 -1.37 16.32 -1.67
C LEU A 290 -1.90 17.72 -1.28
N PRO A 291 -2.89 17.79 -0.37
CA PRO A 291 -3.32 19.07 0.19
C PRO A 291 -2.13 19.88 0.74
N GLY A 292 -2.14 21.18 0.42
CA GLY A 292 -1.21 22.15 1.02
C GLY A 292 -1.49 22.38 2.50
N ARG A 293 -1.05 23.53 3.01
CA ARG A 293 -1.25 23.86 4.43
C ARG A 293 -2.72 23.88 4.81
N THR A 294 -3.07 23.07 5.81
CA THR A 294 -4.43 22.97 6.33
C THR A 294 -4.42 23.23 7.83
N VAL A 295 -5.33 24.08 8.32
CA VAL A 295 -5.55 24.33 9.74
C VAL A 295 -7.01 24.04 10.07
N ARG A 296 -7.25 23.17 11.05
CA ARG A 296 -8.58 22.83 11.54
C ARG A 296 -8.66 23.09 13.03
N ALA A 297 -9.77 23.66 13.47
CA ALA A 297 -10.11 23.75 14.88
C ALA A 297 -11.48 23.11 15.10
N GLY A 298 -11.69 22.54 16.28
CA GLY A 298 -12.97 21.91 16.60
C GLY A 298 -13.16 21.66 18.07
N VAL A 299 -14.40 21.30 18.41
CA VAL A 299 -14.83 20.89 19.75
C VAL A 299 -15.50 19.54 19.62
N THR A 300 -15.10 18.59 20.45
CA THR A 300 -15.82 17.32 20.63
C THR A 300 -16.39 17.27 22.04
N TYR A 301 -17.60 16.74 22.16
CA TYR A 301 -18.29 16.54 23.43
C TYR A 301 -18.95 15.17 23.43
N SER A 302 -18.63 14.35 24.43
CA SER A 302 -19.30 13.07 24.68
C SER A 302 -20.17 13.19 25.95
N PHE A 303 -21.39 12.65 25.90
CA PHE A 303 -22.36 12.64 27.00
C PHE A 303 -22.76 11.21 27.39
#